data_AF-A0A3D1K4J2-F1
#
_entry.id   AF-A0A3D1K4J2-F1
#
_cell.length_a   1.000
_cell.length_b   1.000
_cell.length_c   1.000
_cell.angle_alpha   90.00
_cell.angle_beta   90.00
_cell.angle_gamma   90.00
#
_symmetry.space_group_name_H-M   'P 1'
#
loop_
_entity.id
_entity.type
_entity.pdbx_description
1 polymer ?
#
loop_
_entity_poly.entity_id
_entity_poly.type
_entity_poly.pdbx_seq_one_letter_code
_entity_poly.pdbx_strand_id
1 'polypeptide(L)'
;MSCDIYYWRQTVEFSMVPEHALEALLKGEPIGGIDTFPREFVCDVIRNSFPEIKDNGFELNWEGEGTYFQISFRTSPEKEVNLIIANCDDGIFEHEDVLDRLADACTSLGCALYDPQEGERYEQPEPSIKLEETYPNIYLLAFCIIMFLGSIITEVFTVGMFTKALQISKWPTVNATITRSEMDSKFHGKTSYTANIEYFFDLNGRRYSSSSIRTRGTSSQYQDDIAAVIKRFPVGKEVPAYYNSSDPSESYLEAGVGFANYVLIISPVVFSVIFGIFTFDGLGKTIRYSFRKSSGKRHRSPA
;
A
#
# COMPACT_ATOMS: atom_id res chain seq x y z
N MET A 1 -29.62 32.65 -27.30
CA MET A 1 -29.07 31.49 -28.01
C MET A 1 -28.18 30.76 -27.03
N SER A 2 -28.66 29.69 -26.40
CA SER A 2 -27.82 28.88 -25.51
C SER A 2 -26.55 28.44 -26.25
N CYS A 3 -25.39 28.67 -25.64
CA CYS A 3 -24.12 28.26 -26.19
C CYS A 3 -23.67 26.98 -25.51
N ASP A 4 -23.30 25.98 -26.31
CA ASP A 4 -22.76 24.73 -25.80
C ASP A 4 -21.23 24.81 -25.85
N ILE A 5 -20.62 24.68 -24.68
CA ILE A 5 -19.17 24.69 -24.52
C ILE A 5 -18.68 23.29 -24.19
N TYR A 6 -17.57 22.87 -24.79
CA TYR A 6 -17.10 21.48 -24.74
C TYR A 6 -15.75 21.36 -24.05
N TYR A 7 -15.60 20.35 -23.20
CA TYR A 7 -14.34 20.05 -22.53
C TYR A 7 -13.99 18.57 -22.64
N TRP A 8 -12.78 18.29 -23.12
CA TRP A 8 -12.20 16.95 -23.11
C TRP A 8 -10.68 16.98 -22.97
N ARG A 9 -10.11 15.86 -22.52
CA ARG A 9 -8.66 15.67 -22.41
C ARG A 9 -8.19 14.67 -23.45
N GLN A 10 -7.08 14.97 -24.12
CA GLN A 10 -6.49 14.11 -25.14
C GLN A 10 -5.00 13.92 -24.94
N THR A 11 -4.44 12.84 -25.49
CA THR A 11 -3.00 12.55 -25.45
C THR A 11 -2.23 13.45 -26.42
N VAL A 12 -0.92 13.58 -26.19
CA VAL A 12 -0.03 14.42 -27.02
C VAL A 12 0.04 13.92 -28.48
N GLU A 13 -0.16 12.61 -28.69
CA GLU A 13 -0.13 11.98 -30.02
C GLU A 13 -1.44 12.15 -30.80
N PHE A 14 -2.46 12.78 -30.21
CA PHE A 14 -3.75 13.02 -30.84
C PHE A 14 -3.64 14.04 -31.98
N SER A 15 -4.10 13.67 -33.17
CA SER A 15 -3.87 14.43 -34.41
C SER A 15 -5.13 14.80 -35.19
N MET A 16 -6.32 14.50 -34.67
CA MET A 16 -7.58 14.83 -35.33
C MET A 16 -7.91 16.32 -35.19
N VAL A 17 -8.53 16.90 -36.22
CA VAL A 17 -9.09 18.26 -36.16
C VAL A 17 -10.15 18.34 -35.05
N PRO A 18 -10.14 19.37 -34.18
CA PRO A 18 -11.06 19.46 -33.03
C PRO A 18 -12.55 19.31 -33.40
N GLU A 19 -12.98 19.88 -34.53
CA GLU A 19 -14.36 19.78 -35.01
C GLU A 19 -14.77 18.33 -35.31
N HIS A 20 -13.94 17.58 -36.04
CA HIS A 20 -14.19 16.16 -36.31
C HIS A 20 -14.14 15.31 -35.03
N ALA A 21 -13.25 15.65 -34.10
CA ALA A 21 -13.17 14.98 -32.80
C ALA A 21 -14.46 15.20 -32.01
N LEU A 22 -14.97 16.43 -31.96
CA LEU A 22 -16.23 16.76 -31.29
C LEU A 22 -17.40 16.00 -31.91
N GLU A 23 -17.53 15.98 -33.24
CA GLU A 23 -18.60 15.23 -33.90
C GLU A 23 -18.62 13.75 -33.53
N ALA A 24 -17.45 13.11 -33.54
CA ALA A 24 -17.30 11.71 -33.20
C ALA A 24 -17.62 11.45 -31.71
N LEU A 25 -17.19 12.34 -30.80
CA LEU A 25 -17.52 12.26 -29.37
C LEU A 25 -19.02 12.44 -29.12
N LEU A 26 -19.69 13.35 -29.84
CA LEU A 26 -21.14 13.55 -29.73
C LEU A 26 -21.93 12.35 -30.23
N LYS A 27 -21.43 11.63 -31.25
CA LYS A 27 -21.99 10.37 -31.77
C LYS A 27 -21.71 9.16 -30.87
N GLY A 28 -20.84 9.32 -29.87
CA GLY A 28 -20.42 8.24 -28.96
C GLY A 28 -19.46 7.23 -29.60
N GLU A 29 -18.74 7.64 -30.64
CA GLU A 29 -17.76 6.81 -31.32
C GLU A 29 -16.48 6.69 -30.47
N PRO A 30 -15.85 5.51 -30.39
CA PRO A 30 -14.58 5.36 -29.69
C PRO A 30 -13.45 6.00 -30.48
N ILE A 31 -12.81 7.02 -29.90
CA ILE A 31 -11.66 7.70 -30.50
C ILE A 31 -10.42 7.39 -29.65
N GLY A 32 -9.38 6.86 -30.29
CA GLY A 32 -8.09 6.62 -29.63
C GLY A 32 -7.41 7.93 -29.24
N GLY A 33 -6.81 7.97 -28.05
CA GLY A 33 -6.12 9.14 -27.53
C GLY A 33 -7.02 10.17 -26.83
N ILE A 34 -8.29 9.86 -26.58
CA ILE A 34 -9.15 10.61 -25.67
C ILE A 34 -9.13 9.94 -24.30
N ASP A 35 -8.87 10.71 -23.26
CA ASP A 35 -8.89 10.22 -21.89
C ASP A 35 -10.32 10.08 -21.37
N THR A 36 -10.56 9.02 -20.60
CA THR A 36 -11.84 8.74 -19.98
C THR A 36 -11.77 8.92 -18.46
N PHE A 37 -12.89 9.31 -17.85
CA PHE A 37 -12.98 9.56 -16.42
C PHE A 37 -14.22 8.88 -15.83
N PRO A 38 -14.14 8.32 -14.62
CA PRO A 38 -15.33 7.91 -13.90
C PRO A 38 -16.27 9.10 -13.68
N ARG A 39 -17.56 8.97 -14.02
CA ARG A 39 -18.55 10.06 -13.86
C ARG A 39 -18.54 10.64 -12.45
N GLU A 40 -18.44 9.78 -11.44
CA GLU A 40 -18.42 10.22 -10.04
C GLU A 40 -17.26 11.20 -9.77
N PHE A 41 -16.09 10.99 -10.37
CA PHE A 41 -14.93 11.86 -10.25
C PHE A 41 -15.18 13.25 -10.84
N VAL A 42 -15.72 13.30 -12.06
CA VAL A 42 -16.02 14.56 -12.76
C VAL A 42 -17.08 15.35 -11.99
N CYS A 43 -18.18 14.69 -11.57
CA CYS A 43 -19.22 15.34 -10.77
C CYS A 43 -18.69 15.84 -9.42
N ASP A 44 -17.74 15.12 -8.82
CA ASP A 44 -17.11 15.48 -7.57
C ASP A 44 -16.27 16.76 -7.70
N VAL A 45 -15.49 16.89 -8.77
CA VAL A 45 -14.72 18.11 -9.06
C VAL A 45 -15.64 19.29 -9.31
N ILE A 46 -16.66 19.14 -10.16
CA ILE A 46 -17.62 20.21 -10.46
C ILE A 46 -18.36 20.66 -9.18
N ARG A 47 -18.81 19.73 -8.33
CA ARG A 47 -19.51 20.06 -7.08
C ARG A 47 -18.61 20.79 -6.07
N ASN A 48 -17.29 20.59 -6.11
CA ASN A 48 -16.39 21.37 -5.25
C ASN A 48 -16.38 22.84 -5.63
N SER A 49 -16.47 23.16 -6.93
CA SER A 49 -16.59 24.53 -7.44
C SER A 49 -18.01 25.08 -7.32
N PHE A 50 -19.03 24.21 -7.40
CA PHE A 50 -20.45 24.57 -7.34
C PHE A 50 -21.19 23.71 -6.29
N PRO A 51 -21.12 24.04 -4.99
CA PRO A 51 -21.69 23.20 -3.93
C PRO A 51 -23.21 22.96 -4.04
N GLU A 52 -23.95 23.91 -4.63
CA GLU A 52 -25.41 23.85 -4.79
C GLU A 52 -25.88 23.12 -6.06
N ILE A 53 -24.95 22.60 -6.87
CA ILE A 53 -25.29 21.92 -8.13
C ILE A 53 -26.08 20.62 -7.88
N LYS A 54 -27.19 20.45 -8.59
CA LYS A 54 -28.09 19.30 -8.47
C LYS A 54 -27.71 18.22 -9.48
N ASP A 55 -27.59 16.97 -9.02
CA ASP A 55 -27.30 15.80 -9.87
C ASP A 55 -28.58 15.01 -10.19
N ASN A 56 -29.11 15.20 -11.40
CA ASN A 56 -30.31 14.56 -11.91
C ASN A 56 -30.04 13.19 -12.57
N GLY A 57 -28.82 12.68 -12.49
CA GLY A 57 -28.39 11.41 -13.08
C GLY A 57 -27.79 11.56 -14.48
N PHE A 58 -28.54 12.13 -15.41
CA PHE A 58 -28.04 12.36 -16.78
C PHE A 58 -27.28 13.69 -16.93
N GLU A 59 -27.64 14.66 -16.10
CA GLU A 59 -27.18 16.05 -16.16
C GLU A 59 -26.95 16.60 -14.76
N LEU A 60 -26.08 17.60 -14.66
CA LEU A 60 -25.92 18.45 -13.50
C LEU A 60 -26.52 19.81 -13.79
N ASN A 61 -27.43 20.28 -12.94
CA ASN A 61 -28.10 21.57 -13.13
C ASN A 61 -27.69 22.49 -11.99
N TRP A 62 -27.15 23.66 -12.33
CA TRP A 62 -26.80 24.70 -11.38
C TRP A 62 -27.63 25.95 -11.66
N GLU A 63 -28.20 26.52 -10.60
CA GLU A 63 -28.94 27.77 -10.63
C GLU A 63 -28.44 28.60 -9.46
N GLY A 64 -27.97 29.81 -9.73
CA GLY A 64 -27.37 30.66 -8.71
C GLY A 64 -26.97 32.00 -9.31
N GLU A 65 -26.82 33.02 -8.46
CA GLU A 65 -26.32 34.36 -8.86
C GLU A 65 -27.14 35.03 -9.98
N GLY A 66 -28.38 34.59 -10.22
CA GLY A 66 -29.24 35.10 -11.30
C GLY A 66 -29.04 34.41 -12.65
N THR A 67 -28.21 33.38 -12.72
CA THR A 67 -27.92 32.62 -13.94
C THR A 67 -28.12 31.12 -13.75
N TYR A 68 -28.08 30.39 -14.87
CA TYR A 68 -28.30 28.96 -14.94
C TYR A 68 -27.37 28.33 -15.97
N PHE A 69 -26.83 27.16 -15.63
CA PHE A 69 -26.20 26.28 -16.62
C PHE A 69 -26.52 24.83 -16.33
N GLN A 70 -26.37 24.03 -17.37
CA GLN A 70 -26.52 22.59 -17.31
C GLN A 70 -25.28 21.91 -17.85
N ILE A 71 -24.77 20.90 -17.14
CA ILE A 71 -23.68 20.07 -17.60
C ILE A 71 -24.22 18.68 -17.96
N SER A 72 -24.00 18.26 -19.20
CA SER A 72 -24.26 16.90 -19.64
C SER A 72 -22.95 16.21 -20.00
N PHE A 73 -22.98 14.87 -20.03
CA PHE A 73 -21.80 14.06 -20.30
C PHE A 73 -22.05 13.18 -21.53
N ARG A 74 -21.01 12.95 -22.34
CA ARG A 74 -20.96 11.77 -23.20
C ARG A 74 -20.08 10.71 -22.56
N THR A 75 -20.44 9.47 -22.81
CA THR A 75 -19.77 8.31 -22.24
C THR A 75 -19.15 7.46 -23.32
N SER A 76 -17.95 6.97 -23.06
CA SER A 76 -17.32 5.91 -23.84
C SER A 76 -18.12 4.60 -23.73
N PRO A 77 -17.84 3.59 -24.58
CA PRO A 77 -18.42 2.26 -24.46
C PRO A 77 -18.26 1.61 -23.08
N GLU A 78 -17.25 2.03 -22.31
CA GLU A 78 -16.94 1.55 -20.96
C GLU A 78 -17.75 2.27 -19.86
N LYS A 79 -18.70 3.14 -20.23
CA LYS A 79 -19.52 3.98 -19.33
C LYS A 79 -18.73 5.03 -18.54
N GLU A 80 -17.55 5.39 -19.02
CA GLU A 80 -16.75 6.49 -18.48
C GLU A 80 -16.96 7.77 -19.29
N VAL A 81 -16.88 8.92 -18.64
CA VAL A 81 -17.04 10.24 -19.27
C VAL A 81 -15.82 10.55 -20.13
N ASN A 82 -16.04 10.85 -21.40
CA ASN A 82 -14.99 11.29 -22.35
C ASN A 82 -15.20 12.72 -22.87
N LEU A 83 -16.39 13.30 -22.66
CA LEU A 83 -16.72 14.66 -23.03
C LEU A 83 -17.66 15.26 -21.98
N ILE A 84 -17.33 16.47 -21.53
CA ILE A 84 -18.15 17.32 -20.68
C ILE A 84 -18.74 18.42 -21.57
N ILE A 85 -20.06 18.60 -21.50
CA ILE A 85 -20.79 19.59 -22.28
C ILE A 85 -21.45 20.55 -21.30
N ALA A 86 -21.08 21.81 -21.34
CA ALA A 86 -21.70 22.88 -20.57
C ALA A 86 -22.67 23.66 -21.47
N ASN A 87 -23.96 23.50 -21.21
CA ASN A 87 -25.04 24.24 -21.85
C ASN A 87 -25.26 25.52 -21.03
N CYS A 88 -24.81 26.64 -21.58
CA CYS A 88 -24.81 27.95 -20.96
C CYS A 88 -25.97 28.79 -21.49
N ASP A 89 -26.80 29.36 -20.60
CA ASP A 89 -27.84 30.32 -21.00
C ASP A 89 -27.22 31.69 -21.33
N ASP A 90 -27.89 32.52 -22.14
CA ASP A 90 -27.37 33.82 -22.59
C ASP A 90 -26.94 34.73 -21.42
N GLY A 91 -27.67 34.65 -20.30
CA GLY A 91 -27.39 35.46 -19.11
C GLY A 91 -26.06 35.12 -18.42
N ILE A 92 -25.47 33.94 -18.66
CA ILE A 92 -24.21 33.57 -18.00
C ILE A 92 -23.00 34.34 -18.53
N PHE A 93 -23.07 34.86 -19.76
CA PHE A 93 -22.01 35.67 -20.34
C PHE A 93 -21.86 37.04 -19.66
N GLU A 94 -22.88 37.48 -18.92
CA GLU A 94 -22.79 38.67 -18.05
C GLU A 94 -22.10 38.35 -16.70
N HIS A 95 -21.86 37.07 -16.41
CA HIS A 95 -21.26 36.54 -15.19
C HIS A 95 -19.95 35.79 -15.50
N GLU A 96 -18.92 36.53 -15.92
CA GLU A 96 -17.59 35.99 -16.24
C GLU A 96 -16.99 35.14 -15.10
N ASP A 97 -17.27 35.50 -13.84
CA ASP A 97 -16.80 34.77 -12.66
C ASP A 97 -17.36 33.34 -12.56
N VAL A 98 -18.60 33.12 -13.01
CA VAL A 98 -19.22 31.79 -13.07
C VAL A 98 -18.57 30.95 -14.16
N LEU A 99 -18.29 31.55 -15.32
CA LEU A 99 -17.62 30.91 -16.45
C LEU A 99 -16.17 30.53 -16.10
N ASP A 100 -15.42 31.44 -15.49
CA ASP A 100 -14.05 31.18 -15.02
C ASP A 100 -14.02 30.04 -14.00
N ARG A 101 -14.95 30.05 -13.03
CA ARG A 101 -15.06 28.98 -12.03
C ARG A 101 -15.38 27.61 -12.65
N LEU A 102 -16.18 27.58 -13.71
CA LEU A 102 -16.50 26.36 -14.46
C LEU A 102 -15.32 25.88 -15.30
N ALA A 103 -14.65 26.80 -15.98
CA ALA A 103 -13.44 26.52 -16.73
C ALA A 103 -12.37 25.95 -15.79
N ASP A 104 -12.10 26.59 -14.65
CA ASP A 104 -11.18 26.13 -13.61
C ASP A 104 -11.48 24.71 -13.12
N ALA A 105 -12.76 24.37 -12.94
CA ALA A 105 -13.16 23.02 -12.56
C ALA A 105 -12.78 21.99 -13.65
N CYS A 106 -13.03 22.31 -14.92
CA CYS A 106 -12.73 21.41 -16.04
C CYS A 106 -11.23 21.35 -16.35
N THR A 107 -10.51 22.47 -16.27
CA THR A 107 -9.06 22.54 -16.47
C THR A 107 -8.30 21.82 -15.35
N SER A 108 -8.84 21.77 -14.12
CA SER A 108 -8.25 20.97 -13.04
C SER A 108 -8.19 19.46 -13.34
N LEU A 109 -9.09 18.97 -14.20
CA LEU A 109 -9.10 17.60 -14.73
C LEU A 109 -8.10 17.43 -15.90
N GLY A 110 -7.47 18.51 -16.37
CA GLY A 110 -6.68 18.55 -17.59
C GLY A 110 -7.51 18.61 -18.87
N CYS A 111 -8.82 18.89 -18.78
CA CYS A 111 -9.66 19.01 -19.96
C CYS A 111 -9.48 20.39 -20.59
N ALA A 112 -9.22 20.42 -21.91
CA ALA A 112 -9.14 21.68 -22.65
C ALA A 112 -10.53 22.13 -23.08
N LEU A 113 -10.71 23.44 -23.12
CA LEU A 113 -11.91 24.13 -23.62
C LEU A 113 -11.93 24.12 -25.15
N TYR A 114 -13.09 23.88 -25.73
CA TYR A 114 -13.39 24.08 -27.16
C TYR A 114 -14.67 24.87 -27.32
N ASP A 115 -14.59 25.95 -28.10
CA ASP A 115 -15.73 26.78 -28.47
C ASP A 115 -16.06 26.58 -29.96
N PRO A 116 -17.22 25.99 -30.30
CA PRO A 116 -17.63 25.82 -31.70
C PRO A 116 -17.90 27.13 -32.44
N GLN A 117 -18.16 28.24 -31.74
CA GLN A 117 -18.41 29.54 -32.37
C GLN A 117 -17.13 30.13 -32.94
N GLU A 118 -16.03 29.98 -32.20
CA GLU A 118 -14.70 30.41 -32.63
C GLU A 118 -14.01 29.34 -33.49
N GLY A 119 -14.41 28.08 -33.38
CA GLY A 119 -13.78 26.94 -34.04
C GLY A 119 -12.41 26.59 -33.44
N GLU A 120 -12.07 27.18 -32.28
CA GLU A 120 -10.76 27.10 -31.65
C GLU A 120 -10.80 26.20 -30.42
N ARG A 121 -9.75 25.37 -30.28
CA ARG A 121 -9.49 24.58 -29.08
C ARG A 121 -8.35 25.22 -28.31
N TYR A 122 -8.62 25.55 -27.06
CA TYR A 122 -7.64 26.16 -26.18
C TYR A 122 -6.54 25.15 -25.78
N GLU A 123 -5.40 25.67 -25.31
CA GLU A 123 -4.29 24.82 -24.87
C GLU A 123 -4.71 23.91 -23.72
N GLN A 124 -4.22 22.66 -23.76
CA GLN A 124 -4.56 21.69 -22.73
C GLN A 124 -3.74 21.94 -21.45
N PRO A 125 -4.39 22.19 -20.30
CA PRO A 125 -3.69 22.42 -19.05
C PRO A 125 -3.12 21.12 -18.46
N GLU A 126 -2.05 21.24 -17.68
CA GLU A 126 -1.60 20.11 -16.85
C GLU A 126 -2.66 19.79 -15.78
N PRO A 127 -3.07 18.52 -15.64
CA PRO A 127 -4.09 18.14 -14.66
C PRO A 127 -3.58 18.36 -13.24
N SER A 128 -4.25 19.24 -12.50
CA SER A 128 -3.94 19.50 -11.09
C SER A 128 -4.55 18.47 -10.14
N ILE A 129 -5.59 17.74 -10.58
CA ILE A 129 -6.23 16.66 -9.82
C ILE A 129 -6.04 15.33 -10.53
N LYS A 130 -5.42 14.35 -9.85
CA LYS A 130 -5.23 12.99 -10.36
C LYS A 130 -6.27 12.02 -9.79
N LEU A 131 -6.81 11.16 -10.66
CA LEU A 131 -7.78 10.13 -10.29
C LEU A 131 -7.21 9.18 -9.20
N GLU A 132 -5.95 8.78 -9.35
CA GLU A 132 -5.22 7.87 -8.44
C GLU A 132 -5.00 8.46 -7.04
N GLU A 133 -4.89 9.79 -6.93
CA GLU A 133 -4.78 10.47 -5.64
C GLU A 133 -6.14 10.61 -4.95
N THR A 134 -7.22 10.65 -5.74
CA THR A 134 -8.59 10.87 -5.25
C THR A 134 -9.28 9.57 -4.82
N TYR A 135 -9.11 8.47 -5.57
CA TYR A 135 -9.69 7.17 -5.24
C TYR A 135 -8.61 6.14 -4.93
N PRO A 136 -8.61 5.56 -3.72
CA PRO A 136 -7.65 4.53 -3.39
C PRO A 136 -7.95 3.28 -4.23
N ASN A 137 -6.91 2.74 -4.88
CA ASN A 137 -7.03 1.47 -5.58
C ASN A 137 -7.39 0.38 -4.56
N ILE A 138 -8.61 -0.14 -4.62
CA ILE A 138 -9.13 -1.05 -3.60
C ILE A 138 -8.34 -2.37 -3.53
N TYR A 139 -7.76 -2.81 -4.65
CA TYR A 139 -6.88 -3.98 -4.69
C TYR A 139 -5.56 -3.70 -3.99
N LEU A 140 -5.00 -2.51 -4.19
CA LEU A 140 -3.79 -2.07 -3.48
C LEU A 140 -4.06 -1.96 -1.97
N LEU A 141 -5.18 -1.37 -1.58
CA LEU A 141 -5.57 -1.25 -0.17
C LEU A 141 -5.74 -2.64 0.48
N ALA A 142 -6.46 -3.54 -0.17
CA ALA A 142 -6.64 -4.91 0.31
C ALA A 142 -5.29 -5.65 0.45
N PHE A 143 -4.40 -5.48 -0.53
CA PHE A 143 -3.04 -6.03 -0.47
C PHE A 143 -2.25 -5.48 0.73
N CYS A 144 -2.27 -4.16 0.95
CA CYS A 144 -1.60 -3.55 2.09
C CYS A 144 -2.16 -4.05 3.43
N ILE A 145 -3.47 -4.26 3.55
CA ILE A 145 -4.10 -4.81 4.76
C ILE A 145 -3.64 -6.24 5.02
N ILE A 146 -3.61 -7.09 3.99
CA ILE A 146 -3.17 -8.49 4.11
C ILE A 146 -1.70 -8.54 4.55
N MET A 147 -0.84 -7.71 3.97
CA MET A 147 0.57 -7.62 4.35
C MET A 147 0.77 -7.11 5.78
N PHE A 148 0.00 -6.10 6.18
CA PHE A 148 0.03 -5.58 7.55
C PHE A 148 -0.37 -6.65 8.58
N LEU A 149 -1.50 -7.33 8.36
CA LEU A 149 -1.95 -8.41 9.25
C LEU A 149 -0.96 -9.59 9.28
N GLY A 150 -0.40 -9.96 8.13
CA GLY A 150 0.62 -11.00 8.03
C GLY A 150 1.87 -10.67 8.84
N SER A 151 2.32 -9.41 8.82
CA SER A 151 3.49 -8.97 9.60
C SER A 151 3.28 -9.10 11.10
N ILE A 152 2.10 -8.69 11.62
CA ILE A 152 1.74 -8.80 13.04
C ILE A 152 1.78 -10.26 13.51
N ILE A 153 1.27 -11.19 12.70
CA ILE A 153 1.30 -12.62 13.04
C ILE A 153 2.74 -13.12 13.19
N THR A 154 3.64 -12.72 12.29
CA THR A 154 5.05 -13.11 12.37
C THR A 154 5.77 -12.52 13.59
N GLU A 155 5.44 -11.28 13.98
CA GLU A 155 5.98 -10.62 15.18
C GLU A 155 5.59 -11.36 16.45
N VAL A 156 4.31 -11.69 16.62
CA VAL A 156 3.82 -12.43 17.79
C VAL A 156 4.55 -13.75 17.95
N PHE A 157 4.78 -14.46 16.84
CA PHE A 157 5.49 -15.74 16.84
C PHE A 157 6.99 -15.58 17.18
N THR A 158 7.66 -14.54 16.67
CA THR A 158 9.08 -14.29 16.95
C THR A 158 9.35 -13.80 18.37
N VAL A 159 8.48 -12.95 18.92
CA VAL A 159 8.60 -12.48 20.32
C VAL A 159 8.54 -13.66 21.29
N GLY A 160 7.65 -14.62 21.08
CA GLY A 160 7.55 -15.83 21.90
C GLY A 160 8.82 -16.69 21.91
N MET A 161 9.58 -16.72 20.81
CA MET A 161 10.85 -17.45 20.73
C MET A 161 11.99 -16.70 21.43
N PHE A 162 11.99 -15.37 21.36
CA PHE A 162 13.10 -14.56 21.84
C PHE A 162 13.12 -14.37 23.36
N THR A 163 11.95 -14.37 24.00
CA THR A 163 11.84 -14.29 25.48
C THR A 163 12.61 -15.42 26.17
N LYS A 164 12.58 -16.64 25.61
CA LYS A 164 13.38 -17.77 26.10
C LYS A 164 14.87 -17.52 25.96
N ALA A 165 15.33 -17.02 24.82
CA ALA A 165 16.75 -16.78 24.58
C ALA A 165 17.33 -15.66 25.48
N LEU A 166 16.55 -14.63 25.79
CA LEU A 166 16.95 -13.60 26.75
C LEU A 166 17.02 -14.13 28.19
N GLN A 167 16.14 -15.06 28.57
CA GLN A 167 16.15 -15.64 29.92
C GLN A 167 17.40 -16.47 30.20
N ILE A 168 17.97 -17.15 29.20
CA ILE A 168 19.21 -17.95 29.34
C ILE A 168 20.38 -17.08 29.83
N SER A 169 20.44 -15.80 29.41
CA SER A 169 21.48 -14.88 29.89
C SER A 169 21.45 -14.61 31.40
N LYS A 170 20.30 -14.87 32.05
CA LYS A 170 20.10 -14.70 33.49
C LYS A 170 20.28 -16.00 34.28
N TRP A 171 20.48 -17.12 33.60
CA TRP A 171 20.67 -18.41 34.26
C TRP A 171 22.05 -18.50 34.91
N PRO A 172 22.18 -19.24 36.03
CA PRO A 172 23.49 -19.50 36.64
C PRO A 172 24.40 -20.30 35.71
N THR A 173 25.71 -20.14 35.93
CA THR A 173 26.75 -20.78 35.12
C THR A 173 27.50 -21.85 35.89
N VAL A 174 27.93 -22.90 35.18
CA VAL A 174 28.73 -24.01 35.70
C VAL A 174 29.80 -24.39 34.68
N ASN A 175 30.97 -24.87 35.13
CA ASN A 175 31.99 -25.37 34.20
C ASN A 175 31.57 -26.73 33.65
N ALA A 176 31.47 -26.83 32.33
CA ALA A 176 31.15 -28.04 31.61
C ALA A 176 32.32 -28.50 30.76
N THR A 177 32.50 -29.82 30.67
CA THR A 177 33.55 -30.45 29.87
C THR A 177 32.96 -31.03 28.60
N ILE A 178 33.52 -30.63 27.45
CA ILE A 178 33.09 -31.14 26.14
C ILE A 178 33.51 -32.59 25.98
N THR A 179 32.57 -33.49 25.69
CA THR A 179 32.81 -34.92 25.43
C THR A 179 32.77 -35.28 23.96
N ARG A 180 32.00 -34.53 23.16
CA ARG A 180 31.87 -34.75 21.72
C ARG A 180 31.88 -33.43 20.99
N SER A 181 32.55 -33.37 19.84
CA SER A 181 32.58 -32.19 18.97
C SER A 181 32.82 -32.63 17.54
N GLU A 182 31.74 -32.88 16.81
CA GLU A 182 31.76 -33.46 15.47
C GLU A 182 30.89 -32.64 14.51
N MET A 183 31.19 -32.77 13.21
CA MET A 183 30.38 -32.19 12.14
C MET A 183 29.54 -33.27 11.51
N ASP A 184 28.21 -33.11 11.54
CA ASP A 184 27.28 -33.94 10.79
C ASP A 184 26.85 -33.22 9.51
N SER A 185 26.62 -33.95 8.41
CA SER A 185 26.07 -33.40 7.18
C SER A 185 24.82 -34.16 6.74
N LYS A 186 23.77 -33.45 6.34
CA LYS A 186 22.54 -34.02 5.77
C LYS A 186 22.25 -33.39 4.42
N PHE A 187 21.85 -34.21 3.44
CA PHE A 187 21.49 -33.75 2.09
C PHE A 187 19.98 -33.85 1.87
N HIS A 188 19.31 -32.71 1.71
CA HIS A 188 17.90 -32.60 1.32
C HIS A 188 17.77 -31.47 0.28
N GLY A 189 18.15 -31.76 -0.97
CA GLY A 189 18.18 -30.77 -2.07
C GLY A 189 19.35 -29.78 -1.98
N LYS A 190 19.74 -29.38 -0.76
CA LYS A 190 21.00 -28.71 -0.44
C LYS A 190 21.67 -29.43 0.75
N THR A 191 23.00 -29.40 0.80
CA THR A 191 23.76 -29.90 1.94
C THR A 191 23.64 -28.94 3.12
N SER A 192 23.29 -29.47 4.29
CA SER A 192 23.28 -28.74 5.56
C SER A 192 24.24 -29.42 6.52
N TYR A 193 25.15 -28.63 7.11
CA TYR A 193 26.11 -29.06 8.11
C TYR A 193 25.59 -28.70 9.49
N THR A 194 25.73 -29.59 10.48
CA THR A 194 25.30 -29.40 11.86
C THR A 194 26.46 -29.67 12.81
N ALA A 195 26.65 -28.80 13.81
CA ALA A 195 27.59 -29.08 14.90
C ALA A 195 26.95 -30.02 15.92
N ASN A 196 27.55 -31.18 16.13
CA ASN A 196 27.15 -32.13 17.15
C ASN A 196 28.12 -32.04 18.33
N ILE A 197 27.73 -31.24 19.32
CA ILE A 197 28.54 -31.00 20.52
C ILE A 197 27.80 -31.57 21.73
N GLU A 198 28.47 -32.42 22.50
CA GLU A 198 27.97 -32.97 23.75
C GLU A 198 28.92 -32.59 24.88
N TYR A 199 28.37 -32.36 26.06
CA TYR A 199 29.13 -32.01 27.25
C TYR A 199 28.46 -32.54 28.51
N PHE A 200 29.24 -32.61 29.59
CA PHE A 200 28.73 -32.88 30.93
C PHE A 200 29.24 -31.86 31.93
N PHE A 201 28.52 -31.75 33.04
CA PHE A 201 28.97 -31.02 34.22
C PHE A 201 28.47 -31.72 35.48
N ASP A 202 29.16 -31.49 36.58
CA ASP A 202 28.81 -32.05 37.89
C ASP A 202 28.21 -30.94 38.77
N LEU A 203 26.98 -31.13 39.23
CA LEU A 203 26.26 -30.20 40.10
C LEU A 203 25.79 -30.96 41.34
N ASN A 204 26.20 -30.51 42.53
CA ASN A 204 25.83 -31.13 43.82
C ASN A 204 26.07 -32.66 43.87
N GLY A 205 27.17 -33.13 43.27
CA GLY A 205 27.53 -34.55 43.23
C GLY A 205 26.73 -35.39 42.23
N ARG A 206 25.90 -34.78 41.37
CA ARG A 206 25.23 -35.44 40.25
C ARG A 206 25.77 -34.94 38.93
N ARG A 207 26.01 -35.87 38.01
CA ARG A 207 26.42 -35.58 36.64
C ARG A 207 25.21 -35.33 35.76
N TYR A 208 25.24 -34.22 35.04
CA TYR A 208 24.27 -33.87 34.01
C TYR A 208 24.98 -33.79 32.66
N SER A 209 24.28 -34.17 31.58
CA SER A 209 24.78 -34.08 30.21
C SER A 209 23.77 -33.40 29.31
N SER A 210 24.26 -32.65 28.33
CA SER A 210 23.44 -31.94 27.34
C SER A 210 24.22 -31.78 26.03
N SER A 211 23.50 -31.46 24.96
CA SER A 211 24.05 -31.22 23.62
C SER A 211 23.66 -29.86 23.03
N SER A 212 23.02 -29.02 23.84
CA SER A 212 22.50 -27.73 23.39
C SER A 212 23.59 -26.66 23.48
N ILE A 213 23.96 -26.11 22.32
CA ILE A 213 24.88 -24.95 22.24
C ILE A 213 24.11 -23.65 22.46
N ARG A 214 22.95 -23.50 21.79
CA ARG A 214 22.01 -22.38 21.87
C ARG A 214 20.58 -22.91 21.86
N THR A 215 19.58 -22.04 22.08
CA THR A 215 18.14 -22.37 22.03
C THR A 215 17.69 -22.98 20.69
N ARG A 216 18.49 -22.81 19.63
CA ARG A 216 18.34 -23.44 18.33
C ARG A 216 19.62 -24.19 17.99
N GLY A 217 19.49 -25.36 17.39
CA GLY A 217 20.64 -26.14 16.90
C GLY A 217 21.53 -25.32 15.96
N THR A 218 22.82 -25.62 15.94
CA THR A 218 23.79 -24.89 15.11
C THR A 218 23.96 -25.60 13.77
N SER A 219 23.22 -25.13 12.76
CA SER A 219 23.26 -25.66 11.39
C SER A 219 23.50 -24.56 10.36
N SER A 220 24.32 -24.83 9.33
CA SER A 220 24.60 -23.90 8.23
C SER A 220 24.70 -24.63 6.89
N GLN A 221 24.46 -23.91 5.80
CA GLN A 221 24.76 -24.38 4.43
C GLN A 221 26.26 -24.28 4.12
N TYR A 222 27.02 -23.53 4.91
CA TYR A 222 28.45 -23.34 4.75
C TYR A 222 29.21 -24.20 5.76
N GLN A 223 30.11 -25.05 5.26
CA GLN A 223 30.92 -25.93 6.08
C GLN A 223 31.84 -25.14 7.03
N ASP A 224 32.38 -24.02 6.57
CA ASP A 224 33.33 -23.19 7.33
C ASP A 224 32.70 -22.60 8.60
N ASP A 225 31.40 -22.26 8.57
CA ASP A 225 30.67 -21.77 9.74
C ASP A 225 30.66 -22.82 10.86
N ILE A 226 30.40 -24.09 10.48
CA ILE A 226 30.35 -25.19 11.44
C ILE A 226 31.75 -25.61 11.89
N ALA A 227 32.74 -25.55 11.01
CA ALA A 227 34.14 -25.78 11.35
C ALA A 227 34.63 -24.76 12.39
N ALA A 228 34.25 -23.49 12.26
CA ALA A 228 34.56 -22.45 13.24
C ALA A 228 33.93 -22.74 14.62
N VAL A 229 32.72 -23.30 14.66
CA VAL A 229 32.04 -23.69 15.91
C VAL A 229 32.77 -24.86 16.58
N ILE A 230 33.08 -25.93 15.84
CA ILE A 230 33.81 -27.10 16.36
C ILE A 230 35.16 -26.68 16.92
N LYS A 231 35.87 -25.77 16.24
CA LYS A 231 37.14 -25.21 16.69
C LYS A 231 37.04 -24.45 18.01
N ARG A 232 35.88 -23.86 18.34
CA ARG A 232 35.65 -23.16 19.62
C ARG A 232 35.40 -24.12 20.78
N PHE A 233 34.84 -25.30 20.50
CA PHE A 233 34.47 -26.33 21.47
C PHE A 233 35.18 -27.67 21.20
N PRO A 234 36.52 -27.76 21.27
CA PRO A 234 37.23 -29.03 21.14
C PRO A 234 36.94 -29.96 22.34
N VAL A 235 36.98 -31.27 22.10
CA VAL A 235 36.81 -32.31 23.13
C VAL A 235 37.84 -32.12 24.25
N GLY A 236 37.40 -32.28 25.50
CA GLY A 236 38.22 -32.14 26.71
C GLY A 236 38.38 -30.71 27.21
N LYS A 237 37.90 -29.70 26.47
CA LYS A 237 37.92 -28.31 26.93
C LYS A 237 36.82 -28.06 27.97
N GLU A 238 37.17 -27.32 29.02
CA GLU A 238 36.20 -26.75 29.96
C GLU A 238 35.68 -25.40 29.45
N VAL A 239 34.37 -25.25 29.42
CA VAL A 239 33.67 -24.02 29.02
C VAL A 239 32.50 -23.74 29.97
N PRO A 240 32.13 -22.46 30.17
CA PRO A 240 30.96 -22.13 30.97
C PRO A 240 29.67 -22.58 30.25
N ALA A 241 28.78 -23.24 30.98
CA ALA A 241 27.43 -23.60 30.55
C ALA A 241 26.40 -22.92 31.45
N TYR A 242 25.35 -22.36 30.84
CA TYR A 242 24.19 -21.78 31.50
C TYR A 242 23.18 -22.89 31.76
N TYR A 243 22.76 -23.12 33.02
CA TYR A 243 21.82 -24.19 33.35
C TYR A 243 20.54 -23.64 34.01
N ASN A 244 19.41 -24.27 33.72
CA ASN A 244 18.15 -23.94 34.37
C ASN A 244 18.15 -24.46 35.82
N SER A 245 17.97 -23.58 36.81
CA SER A 245 17.97 -23.99 38.24
C SER A 245 16.78 -24.87 38.62
N SER A 246 15.68 -24.77 37.90
CA SER A 246 14.49 -25.61 38.10
C SER A 246 14.63 -26.97 37.43
N ASP A 247 15.40 -27.05 36.34
CA ASP A 247 15.72 -28.29 35.62
C ASP A 247 17.16 -28.27 35.08
N PRO A 248 18.15 -28.76 35.84
CA PRO A 248 19.55 -28.73 35.42
C PRO A 248 19.85 -29.55 34.16
N SER A 249 18.94 -30.40 33.67
CA SER A 249 19.14 -31.08 32.38
C SER A 249 19.00 -30.14 31.19
N GLU A 250 18.33 -28.99 31.38
CA GLU A 250 18.25 -27.92 30.40
C GLU A 250 19.44 -26.96 30.58
N SER A 251 20.43 -27.09 29.70
CA SER A 251 21.63 -26.24 29.71
C SER A 251 22.07 -25.81 28.32
N TYR A 252 22.79 -24.69 28.23
CA TYR A 252 23.29 -24.10 26.99
C TYR A 252 24.73 -23.59 27.14
N LEU A 253 25.59 -23.80 26.14
CA LEU A 253 27.00 -23.33 26.15
C LEU A 253 27.15 -21.84 25.84
N GLU A 254 26.16 -21.24 25.19
CA GLU A 254 26.16 -19.82 24.86
C GLU A 254 24.84 -19.16 25.24
N ALA A 255 24.94 -18.07 26.01
CA ALA A 255 23.83 -17.17 26.22
C ALA A 255 23.70 -16.21 25.03
N GLY A 256 22.46 -16.03 24.57
CA GLY A 256 22.10 -14.95 23.66
C GLY A 256 21.63 -15.38 22.29
N VAL A 257 21.46 -14.36 21.46
CA VAL A 257 20.80 -14.40 20.16
C VAL A 257 21.77 -13.93 19.10
N GLY A 258 21.98 -14.76 18.07
CA GLY A 258 22.83 -14.37 16.94
C GLY A 258 22.26 -13.19 16.17
N PHE A 259 23.09 -12.49 15.39
CA PHE A 259 22.69 -11.35 14.56
C PHE A 259 21.47 -11.64 13.67
N ALA A 260 21.39 -12.86 13.11
CA ALA A 260 20.24 -13.30 12.33
C ALA A 260 18.90 -13.21 13.08
N ASN A 261 18.88 -13.39 14.40
CA ASN A 261 17.66 -13.26 15.20
C ASN A 261 17.24 -11.79 15.37
N TYR A 262 18.19 -10.85 15.39
CA TYR A 262 17.85 -9.41 15.38
C TYR A 262 17.22 -9.01 14.06
N VAL A 263 17.73 -9.51 12.93
CA VAL A 263 17.10 -9.28 11.62
C VAL A 263 15.68 -9.82 11.59
N LEU A 264 15.43 -11.02 12.11
CA LEU A 264 14.10 -11.62 12.19
C LEU A 264 13.09 -10.82 13.04
N ILE A 265 13.56 -9.96 13.96
CA ILE A 265 12.69 -9.14 14.80
C ILE A 265 12.51 -7.74 14.21
N ILE A 266 13.58 -7.16 13.68
CA ILE A 266 13.54 -5.79 13.16
C ILE A 266 12.82 -5.77 11.81
N SER A 267 13.02 -6.79 10.96
CA SER A 267 12.42 -6.78 9.62
C SER A 267 10.89 -6.77 9.64
N PRO A 268 10.18 -7.59 10.44
CA PRO A 268 8.72 -7.54 10.47
C PRO A 268 8.20 -6.19 11.00
N VAL A 269 8.85 -5.62 12.03
CA VAL A 269 8.45 -4.32 12.59
C VAL A 269 8.57 -3.20 11.55
N VAL A 270 9.67 -3.16 10.80
CA VAL A 270 9.84 -2.17 9.72
C VAL A 270 8.77 -2.35 8.64
N PHE A 271 8.49 -3.60 8.25
CA PHE A 271 7.43 -3.91 7.29
C PHE A 271 6.05 -3.47 7.81
N SER A 272 5.72 -3.77 9.06
CA SER A 272 4.47 -3.41 9.73
C SER A 272 4.25 -1.89 9.74
N VAL A 273 5.28 -1.11 10.05
CA VAL A 273 5.21 0.36 10.01
C VAL A 273 4.92 0.87 8.60
N ILE A 274 5.62 0.36 7.59
CA ILE A 274 5.45 0.80 6.20
C ILE A 274 4.03 0.49 5.72
N PHE A 275 3.58 -0.76 5.84
CA PHE A 275 2.24 -1.15 5.42
C PHE A 275 1.14 -0.52 6.28
N GLY A 276 1.40 -0.26 7.56
CA GLY A 276 0.52 0.49 8.45
C GLY A 276 0.24 1.92 7.95
N ILE A 277 1.27 2.63 7.48
CA ILE A 277 1.11 3.98 6.92
C ILE A 277 0.25 3.95 5.65
N PHE A 278 0.56 3.04 4.73
CA PHE A 278 -0.21 2.91 3.48
C PHE A 278 -1.67 2.50 3.70
N THR A 279 -1.92 1.59 4.63
CA THR A 279 -3.30 1.19 4.98
C THR A 279 -4.07 2.35 5.60
N PHE A 280 -3.45 3.12 6.50
CA PHE A 280 -4.09 4.28 7.12
C PHE A 280 -4.47 5.37 6.10
N ASP A 281 -3.54 5.74 5.20
CA ASP A 281 -3.81 6.70 4.13
C ASP A 281 -4.94 6.22 3.20
N GLY A 282 -4.85 4.97 2.74
CA GLY A 282 -5.87 4.38 1.87
C GLY A 282 -7.26 4.27 2.54
N LEU A 283 -7.31 3.96 3.84
CA LEU A 283 -8.57 3.96 4.61
C LEU A 283 -9.16 5.37 4.68
N GLY A 284 -8.32 6.37 4.96
CA GLY A 284 -8.74 7.78 5.03
C GLY A 284 -9.37 8.24 3.72
N LYS A 285 -8.73 7.94 2.59
CA LYS A 285 -9.27 8.20 1.25
C LYS A 285 -10.59 7.47 1.00
N THR A 286 -10.70 6.19 1.37
CA THR A 286 -11.91 5.38 1.19
C THR A 286 -13.09 5.91 2.01
N ILE A 287 -12.84 6.28 3.26
CA ILE A 287 -13.85 6.83 4.17
C ILE A 287 -14.35 8.17 3.62
N ARG A 288 -13.43 9.06 3.21
CA ARG A 288 -13.78 10.36 2.61
C ARG A 288 -14.65 10.17 1.36
N TYR A 289 -14.32 9.20 0.51
CA TYR A 289 -15.13 8.85 -0.64
C TYR A 289 -16.54 8.36 -0.26
N SER A 290 -16.65 7.43 0.70
CA SER A 290 -17.94 6.88 1.13
C SER A 290 -18.86 7.95 1.75
N PHE A 291 -18.31 8.85 2.56
CA PHE A 291 -19.07 9.98 3.11
C PHE A 291 -19.58 10.92 2.01
N ARG A 292 -18.72 11.25 1.03
CA ARG A 292 -19.07 12.09 -0.11
C ARG A 292 -20.18 11.47 -0.97
N LYS A 293 -20.11 10.15 -1.21
CA LYS A 293 -21.15 9.37 -1.91
C LYS A 293 -22.48 9.33 -1.15
N SER A 294 -22.46 9.22 0.18
CA SER A 294 -23.66 9.20 1.01
C SER A 294 -24.36 10.57 1.08
N SER A 295 -23.58 11.66 1.11
CA SER A 295 -24.11 13.03 1.10
C SER A 295 -24.89 13.33 -0.19
N GLY A 296 -24.38 12.89 -1.35
CA GLY A 296 -25.08 13.03 -2.64
C GLY A 296 -26.38 12.24 -2.74
N LYS A 297 -26.55 11.16 -1.98
CA LYS A 297 -27.80 10.37 -1.98
C LYS A 297 -28.89 10.95 -1.07
N ARG A 298 -28.56 11.72 -0.02
CA ARG A 298 -29.57 12.27 0.90
C ARG A 298 -30.40 13.42 0.32
N HIS A 299 -29.95 14.06 -0.75
CA HIS A 299 -30.75 15.06 -1.49
C HIS A 299 -31.72 14.43 -2.50
N ARG A 300 -31.74 13.09 -2.64
CA ARG A 300 -32.76 12.37 -3.41
C ARG A 300 -33.84 11.82 -2.48
N SER A 301 -34.67 12.70 -1.93
CA SER A 301 -35.98 12.32 -1.41
C SER A 301 -37.01 13.27 -2.03
N PRO A 302 -37.89 12.79 -2.94
CA PRO A 302 -38.94 13.62 -3.49
C PRO A 302 -40.06 13.77 -2.46
N ALA A 303 -40.49 15.01 -2.25
CA ALA A 303 -41.86 15.34 -1.92
C ALA A 303 -42.50 15.95 -3.17
#